data_AF-A0A4R8LSW8-F1
#
_entry.id   AF-A0A4R8LSW8-F1
#
_cell.length_a   1.000
_cell.length_b   1.000
_cell.length_c   1.000
_cell.angle_alpha   90.00
_cell.angle_beta   90.00
_cell.angle_gamma   90.00
#
_symmetry.space_group_name_H-M   'P 1'
#
loop_
_entity.id
_entity.type
_entity.pdbx_description
1 polymer ?
#
loop_
_entity_poly.entity_id
_entity_poly.type
_entity_poly.pdbx_seq_one_letter_code
_entity_poly.pdbx_strand_id
1 'polypeptide(L)'
;MSLSATGPLRVSIPVNHSIDGIFFRGYIFMNWDVEYTDTFGDWWADLSESEQESVAASVRLLEAHGPYLRHPHSSQVKGSSYGNMRELRVQHDGRPLRVLYAFDPTRTAILLMGGDKTGDARWYERNVPGADALYREHLAQSNLEEVEHGQEIC
;
A
#
# COMPACT_ATOMS: atom_id res chain seq x y z
N MET A 1 8.10 31.97 -7.44
CA MET A 1 7.57 30.85 -8.25
C MET A 1 8.56 29.71 -8.13
N SER A 2 8.24 28.68 -7.36
CA SER A 2 8.91 27.39 -7.43
C SER A 2 7.93 26.38 -6.84
N LEU A 3 7.37 25.56 -7.73
CA LEU A 3 6.59 24.38 -7.37
C LEU A 3 7.61 23.27 -7.13
N SER A 4 7.70 22.81 -5.88
CA SER A 4 8.43 21.59 -5.51
C SER A 4 7.57 20.42 -5.95
N ALA A 5 8.02 19.69 -6.97
CA ALA A 5 7.49 18.39 -7.34
C ALA A 5 7.94 17.37 -6.28
N THR A 6 7.08 17.09 -5.30
CA THR A 6 7.23 15.94 -4.42
C THR A 6 6.36 14.83 -4.99
N GLY A 7 6.93 14.05 -5.91
CA GLY A 7 6.32 12.78 -6.33
C GLY A 7 6.32 11.78 -5.17
N PRO A 8 5.46 10.75 -5.21
CA PRO A 8 5.40 9.74 -4.16
C PRO A 8 6.79 9.13 -3.97
N LEU A 9 7.26 9.13 -2.71
CA LEU A 9 8.57 8.62 -2.36
C LEU A 9 8.59 7.11 -2.63
N ARG A 10 9.25 6.71 -3.71
CA ARG A 10 9.53 5.30 -4.05
C ARG A 10 10.51 4.73 -3.03
N VAL A 11 10.02 4.29 -1.87
CA VAL A 11 10.88 3.64 -0.87
C VAL A 11 11.24 2.25 -1.35
N SER A 12 12.49 2.12 -1.77
CA SER A 12 13.22 0.87 -1.59
C SER A 12 13.36 0.65 -0.09
N ILE A 13 12.52 -0.21 0.49
CA ILE A 13 12.60 -0.60 1.90
C ILE A 13 14.02 -1.14 2.14
N PRO A 14 14.84 -0.55 3.03
CA PRO A 14 16.15 -1.09 3.33
C PRO A 14 16.00 -2.39 4.12
N VAL A 15 16.00 -3.51 3.42
CA VAL A 15 16.14 -4.83 4.03
C VAL A 15 17.58 -5.04 4.46
N ASN A 16 17.88 -4.69 5.71
CA ASN A 16 19.13 -5.13 6.33
C ASN A 16 18.96 -6.54 6.90
N HIS A 17 18.94 -7.55 6.02
CA HIS A 17 19.35 -8.90 6.38
C HIS A 17 20.08 -9.53 5.19
N SER A 18 21.39 -9.64 5.36
CA SER A 18 22.32 -10.41 4.53
C SER A 18 21.77 -11.82 4.25
N ILE A 19 21.50 -12.13 2.98
CA ILE A 19 21.41 -13.51 2.49
C ILE A 19 22.18 -13.58 1.17
N ASP A 20 23.46 -13.92 1.29
CA ASP A 20 24.36 -14.10 0.16
C ASP A 20 24.04 -15.38 -0.61
N GLY A 21 23.95 -15.23 -1.95
CA GLY A 21 24.39 -16.18 -2.96
C GLY A 21 23.72 -17.56 -2.98
N ILE A 22 22.86 -17.81 -3.98
CA ILE A 22 22.76 -19.07 -4.79
C ILE A 22 21.43 -19.16 -5.58
N PHE A 23 20.44 -18.26 -5.40
CA PHE A 23 19.16 -18.34 -6.13
C PHE A 23 19.01 -17.42 -7.36
N PHE A 24 20.11 -16.98 -7.99
CA PHE A 24 20.10 -16.05 -9.13
C PHE A 24 20.05 -16.71 -10.52
N ARG A 25 19.32 -17.81 -10.71
CA ARG A 25 19.22 -18.46 -12.03
C ARG A 25 17.93 -19.30 -12.19
N GLY A 26 16.77 -18.66 -12.30
CA GLY A 26 15.58 -19.39 -12.80
C GLY A 26 14.18 -18.84 -12.56
N TYR A 27 13.97 -17.83 -11.71
CA TYR A 27 12.64 -17.24 -11.50
C TYR A 27 12.71 -15.72 -11.58
N ILE A 28 12.17 -15.15 -12.65
CA ILE A 28 11.70 -13.77 -12.66
C ILE A 28 10.53 -13.76 -11.67
N PHE A 29 10.75 -13.33 -10.42
CA PHE A 29 9.63 -13.03 -9.54
C PHE A 29 8.93 -11.80 -10.12
N MET A 30 7.83 -12.02 -10.85
CA MET A 30 6.85 -11.00 -11.23
C MET A 30 6.17 -10.49 -9.95
N ASN A 31 6.88 -9.73 -9.14
CA ASN A 31 6.30 -9.03 -8.01
C ASN A 31 5.44 -7.87 -8.52
N TRP A 32 4.36 -7.60 -7.81
CA TRP A 32 3.55 -6.40 -7.96
C TRP A 32 4.28 -5.22 -7.36
N ASP A 33 4.26 -4.08 -8.05
CA ASP A 33 4.72 -2.83 -7.49
C ASP A 33 3.79 -2.41 -6.35
N VAL A 34 4.40 -1.95 -5.25
CA VAL A 34 3.69 -1.41 -4.09
C VAL A 34 4.20 -0.01 -3.82
N GLU A 35 3.28 0.94 -3.77
CA GLU A 35 3.52 2.33 -3.39
C GLU A 35 2.73 2.65 -2.13
N TYR A 36 3.03 3.80 -1.51
CA TYR A 36 2.33 4.22 -0.31
C TYR A 36 2.21 5.75 -0.25
N THR A 37 1.20 6.23 0.45
CA THR A 37 0.96 7.66 0.67
C THR A 37 1.76 8.18 1.86
N ASP A 38 1.93 9.50 1.94
CA ASP A 38 2.54 10.13 3.14
C ASP A 38 1.77 9.78 4.42
N THR A 39 0.42 9.69 4.35
CA THR A 39 -0.40 9.29 5.51
C THR A 39 -0.09 7.89 6.00
N PHE A 40 0.19 6.95 5.09
CA PHE A 40 0.67 5.63 5.49
C PHE A 40 2.10 5.70 6.06
N GLY A 41 2.97 6.51 5.45
CA GLY A 41 4.35 6.69 5.89
C GLY A 41 4.47 7.24 7.31
N ASP A 42 3.66 8.24 7.65
CA ASP A 42 3.59 8.80 9.01
C ASP A 42 3.15 7.74 10.02
N TRP A 43 2.08 7.00 9.72
CA TRP A 43 1.64 5.90 10.58
C TRP A 43 2.69 4.80 10.73
N TRP A 44 3.39 4.45 9.64
CA TRP A 44 4.47 3.48 9.66
C TRP A 44 5.62 3.91 10.57
N ALA A 45 6.00 5.19 10.52
CA ALA A 45 7.07 5.76 11.34
C ALA A 45 6.75 5.71 12.85
N ASP A 46 5.46 5.77 13.21
CA ASP A 46 4.99 5.66 14.59
C ASP A 46 4.97 4.22 15.14
N LEU A 47 5.12 3.21 14.28
CA LEU A 47 5.19 1.80 14.69
C LEU A 47 6.54 1.45 15.31
N SER A 48 6.52 0.56 16.29
CA SER A 48 7.72 -0.13 16.78
C SER A 48 8.32 -1.05 15.71
N GLU A 49 9.59 -1.40 15.85
CA GLU A 49 10.31 -2.25 14.90
C GLU A 49 9.62 -3.61 14.68
N SER A 50 9.12 -4.25 15.75
CA SER A 50 8.42 -5.54 15.64
C SER A 50 7.04 -5.44 14.97
N GLU A 51 6.35 -4.31 15.13
CA GLU A 51 5.12 -4.01 14.40
C GLU A 51 5.41 -3.78 12.92
N GLN A 52 6.46 -3.01 12.61
CA GLN A 52 6.93 -2.78 11.24
C GLN A 52 7.28 -4.11 10.57
N GLU A 53 8.01 -5.02 11.23
CA GLU A 53 8.30 -6.36 10.70
C GLU A 53 7.03 -7.14 10.35
N SER A 54 6.02 -7.08 11.23
CA SER A 54 4.75 -7.78 11.04
C SER A 54 3.95 -7.22 9.85
N VAL A 55 3.95 -5.90 9.69
CA VAL A 55 3.29 -5.23 8.56
C VAL A 55 4.09 -5.47 7.27
N ALA A 56 5.42 -5.35 7.29
CA ALA A 56 6.29 -5.64 6.15
C ALA A 56 6.11 -7.06 5.63
N ALA A 57 6.00 -8.05 6.51
CA ALA A 57 5.73 -9.43 6.11
C ALA A 57 4.42 -9.56 5.31
N SER A 58 3.39 -8.83 5.71
CA SER A 58 2.11 -8.80 4.98
C SER A 58 2.18 -8.02 3.66
N VAL A 59 2.98 -6.95 3.60
CA VAL A 59 3.24 -6.21 2.36
C VAL A 59 4.02 -7.08 1.37
N ARG A 60 5.01 -7.85 1.80
CA ARG A 60 5.73 -8.80 0.92
C ARG A 60 4.81 -9.86 0.32
N LEU A 61 3.80 -10.32 1.08
CA LEU A 61 2.76 -11.21 0.54
C LEU A 61 1.91 -10.50 -0.52
N LEU A 62 1.64 -9.21 -0.34
CA LEU A 62 0.95 -8.40 -1.35
C LEU A 62 1.78 -8.22 -2.61
N GLU A 63 3.08 -7.95 -2.50
CA GLU A 63 3.99 -7.88 -3.66
C GLU A 63 4.02 -9.22 -4.40
N ALA A 64 4.13 -10.34 -3.68
CA ALA A 64 4.26 -11.67 -4.31
C ALA A 64 2.96 -12.16 -4.98
N HIS A 65 1.79 -11.81 -4.44
CA HIS A 65 0.50 -12.36 -4.88
C HIS A 65 -0.44 -11.35 -5.53
N GLY A 66 -0.23 -10.05 -5.31
CA GLY A 66 -1.06 -8.96 -5.80
C GLY A 66 -2.56 -9.20 -5.60
N PRO A 67 -3.39 -9.12 -6.66
CA PRO A 67 -4.84 -9.27 -6.57
C PRO A 67 -5.26 -10.70 -6.18
N TYR A 68 -4.36 -11.67 -6.28
CA TYR A 68 -4.60 -13.05 -5.83
C TYR A 68 -4.36 -13.24 -4.33
N LEU A 69 -3.86 -12.23 -3.60
CA LEU A 69 -3.78 -12.28 -2.14
C LEU A 69 -5.19 -12.30 -1.55
N ARG A 70 -5.56 -13.40 -0.91
CA ARG A 70 -6.90 -13.64 -0.37
C ARG A 70 -6.90 -13.69 1.16
N HIS A 71 -8.08 -13.97 1.71
CA HIS A 71 -8.24 -14.27 3.13
C HIS A 71 -7.34 -15.45 3.52
N PRO A 72 -6.65 -15.43 4.68
CA PRO A 72 -6.83 -14.52 5.81
C PRO A 72 -6.07 -13.19 5.75
N HIS A 73 -5.12 -13.04 4.83
CA HIS A 73 -4.19 -11.89 4.79
C HIS A 73 -4.79 -10.64 4.17
N SER A 74 -5.75 -10.79 3.25
CA SER A 74 -6.46 -9.67 2.68
C SER A 74 -7.95 -9.93 2.49
N SER A 75 -8.76 -8.89 2.66
CA SER A 75 -10.19 -8.91 2.34
C SER A 75 -10.65 -7.61 1.71
N GLN A 76 -11.79 -7.66 1.03
CA GLN A 76 -12.46 -6.48 0.50
C GLN A 76 -13.01 -5.63 1.66
N VAL A 77 -12.90 -4.31 1.52
CA VAL A 77 -13.45 -3.34 2.48
C VAL A 77 -14.87 -3.00 2.06
N LYS A 78 -15.80 -3.03 3.03
CA LYS A 78 -17.19 -2.63 2.81
C LYS A 78 -17.36 -1.15 3.13
N GLY A 79 -18.27 -0.48 2.44
CA GLY A 79 -18.62 0.93 2.69
C GLY A 79 -17.69 1.95 2.01
N SER A 80 -16.70 1.49 1.24
CA SER A 80 -15.92 2.36 0.35
C SER A 80 -16.75 2.75 -0.87
N SER A 81 -16.50 3.97 -1.36
CA SER A 81 -16.99 4.48 -2.64
C SER A 81 -16.37 3.74 -3.83
N TYR A 82 -15.25 3.04 -3.60
CA TYR A 82 -14.48 2.30 -4.59
C TYR A 82 -14.61 0.79 -4.37
N GLY A 83 -15.13 0.07 -5.37
CA GLY A 83 -15.36 -1.38 -5.28
C GLY A 83 -14.09 -2.22 -5.15
N ASN A 84 -12.92 -1.67 -5.49
CA ASN A 84 -11.61 -2.31 -5.41
C ASN A 84 -10.84 -2.01 -4.11
N MET A 85 -11.43 -1.31 -3.14
CA MET A 85 -10.81 -1.05 -1.85
C MET A 85 -10.64 -2.34 -1.03
N ARG A 86 -9.44 -2.57 -0.51
CA ARG A 86 -9.07 -3.78 0.25
C ARG A 86 -8.34 -3.41 1.53
N GLU A 87 -8.24 -4.40 2.42
CA GLU A 87 -7.43 -4.31 3.62
C GLU A 87 -6.37 -5.43 3.66
N LEU A 88 -5.18 -5.13 4.15
CA LEU A 88 -4.28 -6.12 4.72
C LEU A 88 -4.64 -6.33 6.19
N ARG A 89 -4.63 -7.60 6.59
CA ARG A 89 -5.02 -8.05 7.93
C ARG A 89 -3.79 -8.56 8.64
N VAL A 90 -3.12 -7.65 9.34
CA VAL A 90 -1.95 -7.96 10.13
C VAL A 90 -2.39 -8.27 11.55
N GLN A 91 -1.79 -9.30 12.13
CA GLN A 91 -2.00 -9.67 13.52
C GLN A 91 -0.65 -9.58 14.21
N HIS A 92 -0.56 -8.74 15.23
CA HIS A 92 0.68 -8.52 15.98
C HIS A 92 0.35 -8.52 17.48
N ASP A 93 0.82 -9.53 18.22
CA ASP A 93 0.62 -9.65 19.67
C ASP A 93 -0.82 -9.41 20.16
N GLY A 94 -1.80 -10.00 19.46
CA GLY A 94 -3.21 -9.83 19.80
C GLY A 94 -3.84 -8.55 19.25
N ARG A 95 -3.06 -7.61 18.70
CA ARG A 95 -3.51 -6.35 18.11
C ARG A 95 -3.73 -6.47 16.60
N PRO A 96 -4.96 -6.28 16.10
CA PRO A 96 -5.25 -6.28 14.68
C PRO A 96 -4.87 -4.96 14.02
N LEU A 97 -3.68 -4.90 13.43
CA LEU A 97 -3.29 -3.79 12.55
C LEU A 97 -3.95 -3.98 11.17
N ARG A 98 -4.49 -2.90 10.60
CA ARG A 98 -5.16 -2.90 9.30
C ARG A 98 -4.53 -1.86 8.41
N VAL A 99 -4.25 -2.25 7.17
CA VAL A 99 -3.75 -1.34 6.13
C VAL A 99 -4.77 -1.30 5.01
N LEU A 100 -5.34 -0.14 4.74
CA LEU A 100 -6.25 0.07 3.60
C LEU A 100 -5.42 0.33 2.35
N TYR A 101 -5.76 -0.36 1.27
CA TYR A 101 -5.06 -0.26 0.00
C TYR A 101 -6.00 -0.51 -1.17
N ALA A 102 -5.59 -0.08 -2.36
CA ALA A 102 -6.29 -0.35 -3.61
C ALA A 102 -5.30 -0.67 -4.72
N PHE A 103 -5.78 -1.31 -5.78
CA PHE A 103 -5.00 -1.49 -7.02
C PHE A 103 -5.39 -0.40 -8.01
N ASP A 104 -4.41 0.30 -8.54
CA ASP A 104 -4.60 1.27 -9.61
C ASP A 104 -4.72 0.58 -11.00
N PRO A 105 -5.11 1.32 -12.05
CA PRO A 105 -5.15 0.79 -13.42
C PRO A 105 -3.78 0.36 -13.97
N THR A 106 -2.69 0.91 -13.44
CA THR A 106 -1.30 0.63 -13.87
C THR A 106 -0.70 -0.61 -13.24
N ARG A 107 -1.48 -1.40 -12.49
CA ARG A 107 -1.08 -2.63 -11.79
C ARG A 107 -0.13 -2.40 -10.61
N THR A 108 -0.25 -1.26 -9.95
CA THR A 108 0.42 -0.96 -8.68
C THR A 108 -0.59 -1.07 -7.55
N ALA A 109 -0.16 -1.62 -6.42
CA ALA A 109 -0.93 -1.56 -5.19
C ALA A 109 -0.51 -0.33 -4.39
N ILE A 110 -1.45 0.57 -4.10
CA ILE A 110 -1.18 1.75 -3.28
C ILE A 110 -1.68 1.54 -1.86
N LEU A 111 -0.76 1.58 -0.88
CA LEU A 111 -1.05 1.58 0.55
C LEU A 111 -1.48 2.99 0.97
N LEU A 112 -2.76 3.13 1.32
CA LEU A 112 -3.38 4.43 1.54
C LEU A 112 -3.22 4.91 2.98
N MET A 113 -3.49 4.03 3.95
CA MET A 113 -3.34 4.34 5.37
C MET A 113 -3.33 3.07 6.20
N GLY A 114 -2.74 3.15 7.39
CA GLY A 114 -2.79 2.09 8.38
C GLY A 114 -3.41 2.53 9.70
N GLY A 115 -3.73 1.56 10.54
CA GLY A 115 -4.22 1.84 11.89
C GLY A 115 -4.40 0.59 12.74
N ASP A 116 -4.43 0.78 14.06
CA ASP A 116 -4.78 -0.26 15.02
C ASP A 116 -6.31 -0.31 15.18
N LYS A 117 -6.89 -1.48 14.94
CA LYS A 117 -8.33 -1.73 15.07
C LYS A 117 -8.72 -2.24 16.48
N THR A 118 -7.76 -2.45 17.39
CA THR A 118 -8.00 -3.04 18.72
C THR A 118 -9.20 -2.42 19.43
N GLY A 119 -10.21 -3.25 19.71
CA GLY A 119 -11.41 -2.82 20.45
C GLY A 119 -12.35 -1.85 19.72
N ASP A 120 -12.04 -1.45 18.49
CA ASP A 120 -12.81 -0.42 17.78
C ASP A 120 -13.67 -1.01 16.65
N ALA A 121 -14.98 -1.09 16.93
CA ALA A 121 -15.97 -1.53 15.96
C ALA A 121 -16.22 -0.49 14.86
N ARG A 122 -16.06 0.81 15.18
CA ARG A 122 -16.32 1.93 14.25
C ARG A 122 -15.09 2.36 13.47
N TRP A 123 -14.00 1.59 13.56
CA TRP A 123 -12.75 1.89 12.87
C TRP A 123 -12.97 2.08 11.35
N TYR A 124 -13.77 1.22 10.72
CA TYR A 124 -14.06 1.33 9.28
C TYR A 124 -14.86 2.59 8.94
N GLU A 125 -15.89 2.92 9.73
CA GLU A 125 -16.72 4.11 9.49
C GLU A 125 -15.90 5.40 9.51
N ARG A 126 -14.81 5.44 10.29
CA ARG A 126 -13.94 6.62 10.40
C ARG A 126 -12.80 6.64 9.38
N ASN A 127 -12.19 5.50 9.09
CA ASN A 127 -10.98 5.44 8.26
C ASN A 127 -11.27 5.25 6.77
N VAL A 128 -12.34 4.54 6.40
CA VAL A 128 -12.67 4.30 4.98
C VAL A 128 -12.90 5.59 4.18
N PRO A 129 -13.60 6.62 4.69
CA PRO A 129 -13.73 7.89 3.98
C PRO A 129 -12.39 8.59 3.73
N GLY A 130 -11.43 8.45 4.65
CA GLY A 130 -10.06 8.98 4.50
C GLY A 130 -9.29 8.25 3.39
N ALA A 131 -9.33 6.91 3.41
CA ALA A 131 -8.72 6.10 2.36
C ALA A 131 -9.34 6.38 0.97
N ASP A 132 -10.66 6.56 0.88
CA ASP A 132 -11.34 6.94 -0.35
C ASP A 132 -10.84 8.28 -0.90
N ALA A 133 -10.63 9.27 -0.02
CA ALA A 133 -10.12 10.57 -0.41
C ALA A 133 -8.68 10.49 -0.96
N LEU A 134 -7.82 9.73 -0.28
CA LEU A 134 -6.43 9.50 -0.72
C LEU A 134 -6.37 8.75 -2.04
N TYR A 135 -7.21 7.73 -2.23
CA TYR A 135 -7.23 6.98 -3.47
C TYR A 135 -7.75 7.83 -4.64
N ARG A 136 -8.75 8.68 -4.40
CA ARG A 136 -9.24 9.63 -5.39
C ARG A 136 -8.14 10.60 -5.84
N GLU A 137 -7.35 11.10 -4.90
CA GLU A 137 -6.24 12.00 -5.18
C GLU A 137 -5.16 11.30 -6.04
N HIS A 138 -4.78 10.08 -5.67
CA HIS A 138 -3.84 9.28 -6.46
C HIS A 138 -4.32 9.06 -7.90
N LEU A 139 -5.59 8.68 -8.10
CA LEU A 139 -6.16 8.52 -9.44
C LEU A 139 -6.15 9.83 -10.24
N ALA A 140 -6.33 10.98 -9.59
CA ALA A 140 -6.26 12.28 -10.26
C ALA A 140 -4.83 12.61 -10.69
N GLN A 141 -3.82 12.28 -9.89
CA GLN A 141 -2.41 12.46 -10.22
C GLN A 141 -2.00 11.58 -11.41
N SER A 142 -2.33 10.28 -11.39
CA SER A 142 -2.02 9.36 -12.49
C SER A 142 -2.64 9.83 -13.82
N ASN A 143 -3.89 10.31 -13.80
CA ASN A 143 -4.54 10.82 -15.01
C ASN A 143 -3.88 12.10 -15.56
N LEU A 144 -3.30 12.95 -14.70
CA LEU A 144 -2.61 14.16 -15.14
C LEU A 144 -1.28 13.81 -15.83
N GLU A 145 -0.55 12.83 -15.30
CA GLU A 145 0.68 12.32 -15.89
C GLU A 145 0.45 11.72 -17.29
N GLU A 146 -0.67 11.00 -17.48
CA GLU A 146 -1.06 10.46 -18.79
C GLU A 146 -1.33 11.57 -19.83
N VAL A 147 -1.93 12.70 -19.41
CA VAL A 147 -2.23 13.83 -20.30
C VAL A 147 -0.96 14.58 -20.68
N GLU A 148 -0.03 14.81 -19.75
CA GLU A 148 1.24 15.48 -20.06
C GLU A 148 2.10 14.64 -21.02
N HIS A 149 2.16 13.32 -20.83
CA HIS A 149 2.89 12.42 -21.75
C HIS A 149 2.25 12.34 -23.15
N GLY A 150 0.93 12.56 -23.24
CA GLY A 150 0.20 12.61 -24.51
C GLY A 150 0.41 13.91 -25.32
N GLN A 151 0.94 14.97 -24.72
CA GLN A 151 1.19 16.25 -25.39
C GLN A 151 2.61 16.41 -25.94
N GLU A 152 3.53 15.50 -25.62
CA GLU A 152 4.92 15.51 -26.13
C GLU A 152 5.11 14.66 -27.40
N ILE A 153 4.04 13.99 -27.86
CA ILE A 153 4.02 13.10 -29.04
C ILE A 153 3.28 13.68 -30.27
N CYS A 154 3.01 14.99 -30.29
CA CYS A 154 2.44 15.71 -31.45
C CYS A 154 3.36 16.81 -31.97
#